data_AF-A0ABD2W233-F1
#
_entry.id   AF-A0ABD2W233-F1
#
_cell.length_a   1.000
_cell.length_b   1.000
_cell.length_c   1.000
_cell.angle_alpha   90.00
_cell.angle_beta   90.00
_cell.angle_gamma   90.00
#
_symmetry.space_group_name_H-M   'P 1'
#
loop_
_entity.id
_entity.type
_entity.pdbx_description
1 polymer ?
#
loop_
_entity_poly.entity_id
_entity_poly.type
_entity_poly.pdbx_seq_one_letter_code
_entity_poly.pdbx_strand_id
1 'polypeptide(L)'
;MSAQSLLEQTVLEHELNIAIVSDQYRNLQSPYTWLADANKQAAIWILGGHQVQERPARASPFFTWARVHGIYIFSVYAPPRLTDAEFAALLSDIADEARSRRPLIVAGDFNAWSTEWGSVRTTHLGRARPFDIALLNTGDTPNFVG
;
A
#
# COMPACT_ATOMS: atom_id res chain seq x y z
N MET A 1 -14.67 -17.51 0.45
CA MET A 1 -14.53 -16.36 -0.48
C MET A 1 -13.36 -15.55 0.04
N SER A 2 -12.30 -15.31 -0.75
CA SER A 2 -11.13 -14.55 -0.27
C SER A 2 -11.36 -13.05 -0.44
N ALA A 3 -10.66 -12.22 0.34
CA ALA A 3 -10.70 -10.76 0.19
C ALA A 3 -10.34 -10.30 -1.23
N GLN A 4 -9.44 -11.02 -1.92
CA GLN A 4 -9.08 -10.75 -3.31
C GLN A 4 -10.24 -11.02 -4.29
N SER A 5 -11.04 -12.08 -4.08
CA SER A 5 -12.22 -12.34 -4.93
C SER A 5 -13.31 -11.27 -4.74
N LEU A 6 -13.45 -10.74 -3.53
CA LEU A 6 -14.36 -9.61 -3.27
C LEU A 6 -13.85 -8.34 -3.97
N LEU A 7 -12.54 -8.06 -3.89
CA LEU A 7 -11.93 -6.93 -4.61
C LEU A 7 -12.14 -7.03 -6.13
N GLU A 8 -11.92 -8.21 -6.72
CA GLU A 8 -12.18 -8.46 -8.15
C GLU A 8 -13.64 -8.14 -8.52
N GLN A 9 -14.61 -8.52 -7.67
CA GLN A 9 -16.02 -8.22 -7.88
C GLN A 9 -16.32 -6.72 -7.73
N THR A 10 -15.85 -6.07 -6.67
CA THR A 10 -16.07 -4.63 -6.43
C THR A 10 -15.49 -3.77 -7.54
N VAL A 11 -14.32 -4.14 -8.07
CA VAL A 11 -13.70 -3.46 -9.21
C VAL A 11 -14.60 -3.49 -10.45
N LEU A 12 -15.23 -4.63 -10.73
CA LEU A 12 -16.15 -4.78 -11.87
C LEU A 12 -17.42 -3.94 -11.67
N GLU A 13 -17.87 -3.77 -10.43
CA GLU A 13 -19.10 -3.05 -10.09
C GLU A 13 -18.93 -1.52 -10.03
N HIS A 14 -17.73 -1.02 -9.73
CA HIS A 14 -17.49 0.39 -9.40
C HIS A 14 -16.54 1.17 -10.34
N GLU A 15 -16.22 0.62 -11.52
CA GLU A 15 -15.35 1.28 -12.54
C GLU A 15 -14.02 1.84 -11.98
N LEU A 16 -13.44 1.14 -11.01
CA LEU A 16 -12.21 1.59 -10.35
C LEU A 16 -11.06 1.67 -11.37
N ASN A 17 -10.21 2.68 -11.24
CA ASN A 17 -9.05 2.86 -12.11
C ASN A 17 -7.78 2.21 -11.53
N ILE A 18 -7.67 2.20 -10.21
CA ILE A 18 -6.49 1.72 -9.48
C ILE A 18 -6.96 1.09 -8.17
N ALA A 19 -6.45 -0.10 -7.85
CA ALA A 19 -6.59 -0.71 -6.54
C ALA A 19 -5.22 -0.88 -5.87
N ILE A 20 -5.16 -0.54 -4.59
CA ILE A 20 -3.98 -0.73 -3.73
C ILE A 20 -4.25 -1.97 -2.87
N VAL A 21 -3.35 -2.95 -2.93
CA VAL A 21 -3.55 -4.27 -2.33
C VAL A 21 -2.42 -4.58 -1.35
N SER A 22 -2.80 -4.94 -0.13
CA SER A 22 -1.91 -5.43 0.93
C SER A 22 -2.30 -6.86 1.31
N ASP A 23 -1.32 -7.66 1.72
CA ASP A 23 -1.43 -9.10 1.98
C ASP A 23 -2.05 -9.90 0.81
N GLN A 24 -1.60 -9.62 -0.42
CA GLN A 24 -2.14 -10.31 -1.60
C GLN A 24 -1.86 -11.82 -1.57
N TYR A 25 -2.88 -12.62 -1.89
CA TYR A 25 -2.77 -14.08 -1.95
C TYR A 25 -2.05 -14.58 -3.21
N ARG A 26 -2.33 -13.95 -4.37
CA ARG A 26 -1.68 -14.28 -5.64
C ARG A 26 -1.58 -13.06 -6.55
N ASN A 27 -0.59 -13.07 -7.44
CA ASN A 27 -0.52 -12.11 -8.53
C ASN A 27 -1.61 -12.42 -9.56
N LEU A 28 -2.26 -11.37 -10.06
CA LEU A 28 -3.09 -11.48 -11.25
C LEU A 28 -2.19 -11.54 -12.49
N GLN A 29 -2.57 -12.38 -13.46
CA GLN A 29 -1.83 -12.59 -14.70
C GLN A 29 -2.37 -11.69 -15.83
N SER A 30 -1.64 -11.65 -16.95
CA SER A 30 -2.13 -10.99 -18.18
C SER A 30 -3.58 -11.39 -18.49
N PRO A 31 -4.47 -10.44 -18.85
CA PRO A 31 -4.19 -9.08 -19.33
C PRO A 31 -4.11 -8.01 -18.22
N TYR A 32 -4.15 -8.38 -16.94
CA TYR A 32 -4.13 -7.40 -15.86
C TYR A 32 -2.75 -6.74 -15.68
N THR A 33 -2.75 -5.43 -15.43
CA THR A 33 -1.52 -4.71 -15.05
C THR A 33 -1.36 -4.76 -13.54
N TRP A 34 -0.63 -5.78 -13.07
CA TRP A 34 -0.40 -6.05 -11.66
C TRP A 34 1.07 -5.81 -11.29
N LEU A 35 1.33 -4.80 -10.48
CA LEU A 35 2.68 -4.42 -10.04
C LEU A 35 2.84 -4.84 -8.58
N ALA A 36 3.61 -5.89 -8.32
CA ALA A 36 3.86 -6.41 -6.98
C ALA A 36 5.23 -6.00 -6.44
N ASP A 37 5.36 -6.00 -5.13
CA ASP A 37 6.64 -5.94 -4.41
C ASP A 37 7.43 -7.26 -4.58
N ALA A 38 8.66 -7.30 -4.05
CA ALA A 38 9.53 -8.48 -4.16
C ALA A 38 8.96 -9.70 -3.42
N ASN A 39 8.22 -9.50 -2.33
CA ASN A 39 7.64 -10.59 -1.54
C ASN A 39 6.27 -11.04 -2.05
N LYS A 40 5.68 -10.34 -3.02
CA LYS A 40 4.32 -10.57 -3.51
C LYS A 40 3.30 -10.49 -2.37
N GLN A 41 3.42 -9.47 -1.54
CA GLN A 41 2.52 -9.16 -0.43
C GLN A 41 1.94 -7.75 -0.52
N ALA A 42 2.54 -6.85 -1.30
CA ALA A 42 1.98 -5.54 -1.63
C ALA A 42 1.90 -5.36 -3.15
N ALA A 43 0.79 -4.83 -3.66
CA ALA A 43 0.63 -4.58 -5.08
C ALA A 43 -0.24 -3.39 -5.42
N ILE A 44 -0.07 -2.93 -6.66
CA ILE A 44 -0.93 -1.96 -7.34
C ILE A 44 -1.53 -2.66 -8.55
N TRP A 45 -2.86 -2.71 -8.59
CA TRP A 45 -3.60 -3.19 -9.73
C TRP A 45 -4.13 -2.01 -10.54
N ILE A 46 -3.67 -1.90 -11.78
CA ILE A 46 -4.08 -0.85 -12.71
C ILE A 46 -5.13 -1.45 -13.66
N LEU A 47 -6.25 -0.76 -13.73
CA LEU A 47 -7.49 -1.20 -14.35
C LEU A 47 -7.80 -0.36 -15.59
N GLY A 48 -8.77 -0.78 -16.39
CA GLY A 48 -9.30 0.04 -17.49
C GLY A 48 -8.30 0.41 -18.60
N GLY A 49 -7.14 -0.25 -18.69
CA GLY A 49 -6.12 0.03 -19.70
C GLY A 49 -5.29 1.30 -19.45
N HIS A 50 -5.34 1.85 -18.23
CA HIS A 50 -4.53 3.03 -17.87
C HIS A 50 -3.04 2.72 -17.96
N GLN A 51 -2.26 3.67 -18.47
CA GLN A 51 -0.83 3.49 -18.70
C GLN A 51 -0.01 3.72 -17.42
N VAL A 52 0.92 2.80 -17.14
CA VAL A 52 2.00 3.00 -16.17
C VAL A 52 3.03 3.94 -16.79
N GLN A 53 3.16 5.14 -16.23
CA GLN A 53 4.12 6.15 -16.70
C GLN A 53 5.52 5.89 -16.14
N GLU A 54 5.59 5.41 -14.90
CA GLU A 54 6.83 5.13 -14.19
C GLU A 54 6.60 4.03 -13.17
N ARG A 55 7.63 3.22 -12.90
CA ARG A 55 7.62 2.14 -11.91
C ARG A 55 9.04 1.84 -11.42
N PRO A 56 9.21 1.15 -10.28
CA PRO A 56 10.52 0.77 -9.78
C PRO A 56 11.35 0.03 -10.83
N ALA A 57 12.64 0.36 -10.92
CA ALA A 57 13.60 -0.38 -11.74
C ALA A 57 13.88 -1.78 -11.18
N ARG A 58 13.74 -1.95 -9.85
CA ARG A 58 13.88 -3.21 -9.13
C ARG A 58 12.78 -3.32 -8.09
N ALA A 59 12.33 -4.54 -7.82
CA ALA A 59 11.35 -4.77 -6.77
C ALA A 59 12.01 -4.63 -5.38
N SER A 60 11.38 -3.85 -4.50
CA SER A 60 11.71 -3.79 -3.08
C SER A 60 10.79 -4.74 -2.31
N PRO A 61 11.22 -5.34 -1.19
CA PRO A 61 10.31 -6.07 -0.31
C PRO A 61 9.35 -5.09 0.40
N PHE A 62 8.15 -5.57 0.74
CA PHE A 62 7.14 -4.89 1.56
C PHE A 62 6.43 -3.70 0.90
N PHE A 63 6.95 -3.13 -0.18
CA PHE A 63 6.25 -2.09 -0.90
C PHE A 63 6.58 -2.07 -2.40
N THR A 64 5.68 -1.47 -3.16
CA THR A 64 5.89 -1.16 -4.57
C THR A 64 5.21 0.17 -4.90
N TRP A 65 5.56 0.76 -6.02
CA TRP A 65 4.94 2.01 -6.45
C TRP A 65 4.77 2.08 -7.96
N ALA A 66 3.93 2.99 -8.42
CA ALA A 66 3.80 3.34 -9.83
C ALA A 66 3.35 4.78 -9.99
N ARG A 67 3.71 5.38 -11.11
CA ARG A 67 3.14 6.66 -11.53
C ARG A 67 2.04 6.40 -12.56
N VAL A 68 0.82 6.82 -12.23
CA VAL A 68 -0.36 6.69 -13.07
C VAL A 68 -1.11 8.02 -13.04
N HIS A 69 -1.52 8.55 -14.20
CA HIS A 69 -2.17 9.87 -14.31
C HIS A 69 -1.40 11.02 -13.63
N GLY A 70 -0.07 10.95 -13.65
CA GLY A 70 0.80 11.95 -13.04
C GLY A 70 0.97 11.82 -11.53
N ILE A 71 0.25 10.92 -10.86
CA ILE A 71 0.28 10.71 -9.40
C ILE A 71 1.14 9.49 -9.08
N TYR A 72 2.01 9.63 -8.08
CA TYR A 72 2.79 8.51 -7.54
C TYR A 72 1.97 7.76 -6.50
N ILE A 73 1.78 6.46 -6.69
CA ILE A 73 0.97 5.63 -5.82
C ILE A 73 1.87 4.56 -5.23
N PHE A 74 1.88 4.45 -3.91
CA PHE A 74 2.63 3.44 -3.16
C PHE A 74 1.65 2.48 -2.53
N SER A 75 1.93 1.19 -2.69
CA SER A 75 1.27 0.10 -1.98
C SER A 75 2.25 -0.50 -0.98
N VAL A 76 1.85 -0.59 0.28
CA VAL A 76 2.67 -1.07 1.39
C VAL A 76 2.00 -2.26 2.08
N TYR A 77 2.79 -3.24 2.47
CA TYR A 77 2.39 -4.25 3.44
C TYR A 77 3.56 -4.49 4.38
N ALA A 78 3.42 -4.04 5.62
CA ALA A 78 4.34 -4.36 6.70
C ALA A 78 3.75 -5.55 7.48
N PRO A 79 4.34 -6.76 7.39
CA PRO A 79 3.84 -7.90 8.12
C PRO A 79 3.90 -7.68 9.64
N PRO A 80 2.96 -8.24 10.44
CA PRO A 80 2.98 -8.10 11.90
C PRO A 80 4.20 -8.77 12.57
N ARG A 81 4.95 -9.57 11.81
CA ARG A 81 6.19 -10.23 12.24
C ARG A 81 7.43 -9.33 12.15
N LEU A 82 7.34 -8.14 11.55
CA LEU A 82 8.49 -7.24 11.48
C LEU A 82 8.89 -6.77 12.87
N THR A 83 10.19 -6.78 13.13
CA THR A 83 10.77 -6.12 14.31
C THR A 83 10.68 -4.61 14.18
N ASP A 84 10.81 -3.90 15.30
CA ASP A 84 10.79 -2.42 15.31
C ASP A 84 11.85 -1.81 14.37
N ALA A 85 13.04 -2.44 14.29
CA ALA A 85 14.13 -1.98 13.43
C ALA A 85 13.82 -2.21 11.95
N GLU A 86 13.25 -3.35 11.58
CA GLU A 86 12.84 -3.65 10.20
C GLU A 86 11.71 -2.74 9.75
N PHE A 87 10.75 -2.46 10.62
CA PHE A 87 9.66 -1.52 10.33
C PHE A 87 10.17 -0.09 10.14
N ALA A 88 11.09 0.39 10.99
CA ALA A 88 11.71 1.69 10.82
C ALA A 88 12.54 1.79 9.52
N ALA A 89 13.25 0.72 9.16
CA ALA A 89 13.97 0.63 7.88
C ALA A 89 12.99 0.71 6.69
N LEU A 90 11.88 -0.03 6.73
CA LEU A 90 10.83 0.05 5.72
C LEU A 90 10.31 1.49 5.54
N LEU A 91 10.03 2.19 6.64
CA LEU A 91 9.59 3.58 6.59
C LEU A 91 10.65 4.52 6.00
N SER A 92 11.92 4.30 6.33
CA SER A 92 13.04 5.06 5.75
C SER A 92 13.15 4.82 4.25
N ASP A 93 13.07 3.57 3.80
CA ASP A 93 13.15 3.19 2.39
C ASP A 93 12.02 3.82 1.58
N ILE A 94 10.78 3.80 2.10
CA ILE A 94 9.65 4.46 1.47
C ILE A 94 9.87 5.99 1.43
N ALA A 95 10.43 6.59 2.49
CA ALA A 95 10.70 8.03 2.55
C ALA A 95 11.77 8.47 1.56
N ASP A 96 12.86 7.70 1.44
CA ASP A 96 13.91 7.90 0.45
C ASP A 96 13.35 7.79 -0.97
N GLU A 97 12.56 6.75 -1.24
CA GLU A 97 11.92 6.56 -2.54
C GLU A 97 10.90 7.66 -2.83
N ALA A 98 10.13 8.10 -1.84
CA ALA A 98 9.13 9.16 -2.02
C ALA A 98 9.72 10.58 -2.12
N ARG A 99 10.99 10.79 -1.75
CA ARG A 99 11.57 12.13 -1.54
C ARG A 99 11.34 13.12 -2.68
N SER A 100 11.50 12.70 -3.94
CA SER A 100 11.35 13.54 -5.13
C SER A 100 10.05 13.30 -5.92
N ARG A 101 9.10 12.55 -5.37
CA ARG A 101 7.89 12.10 -6.08
C ARG A 101 6.70 12.87 -5.56
N ARG A 102 6.12 13.78 -6.36
CA ARG A 102 4.90 14.53 -6.00
C ARG A 102 4.02 14.77 -7.24
N PRO A 103 2.69 14.80 -7.10
CA PRO A 103 1.91 14.43 -5.91
C PRO A 103 1.98 12.92 -5.64
N LEU A 104 1.78 12.49 -4.40
CA LEU A 104 1.84 11.07 -4.03
C LEU A 104 0.73 10.63 -3.09
N ILE A 105 0.39 9.34 -3.17
CA ILE A 105 -0.48 8.61 -2.26
C ILE A 105 0.32 7.42 -1.71
N VAL A 106 0.39 7.27 -0.38
CA VAL A 106 0.85 6.04 0.26
C VAL A 106 -0.32 5.41 0.97
N ALA A 107 -0.62 4.16 0.63
CA ALA A 107 -1.63 3.39 1.34
C ALA A 107 -1.19 1.93 1.45
N GLY A 108 -1.84 1.24 2.40
CA GLY A 108 -1.59 -0.16 2.65
C GLY A 108 -1.76 -0.50 4.12
N ASP A 109 -1.41 -1.74 4.46
CA ASP A 109 -1.49 -2.24 5.83
C ASP A 109 -0.10 -2.22 6.48
N PHE A 110 0.06 -1.33 7.46
CA PHE A 110 1.30 -1.16 8.20
C PHE A 110 1.38 -2.09 9.43
N ASN A 111 0.31 -2.79 9.81
CA ASN A 111 0.21 -3.59 11.04
C ASN A 111 0.82 -2.93 12.30
N ALA A 112 0.83 -1.60 12.34
CA ALA A 112 1.41 -0.80 13.40
C ALA A 112 0.31 0.06 14.03
N TRP A 113 0.32 0.13 15.35
CA TRP A 113 -0.73 0.80 16.11
C TRP A 113 -0.30 2.25 16.33
N SER A 114 -1.09 3.20 15.85
CA SER A 114 -0.83 4.62 16.08
C SER A 114 -2.13 5.36 16.30
N THR A 115 -2.21 6.12 17.38
CA THR A 115 -3.34 7.02 17.67
C THR A 115 -3.51 8.06 16.59
N GLU A 116 -2.46 8.38 15.82
CA GLU A 116 -2.55 9.33 14.72
C GLU A 116 -3.46 8.81 13.61
N TRP A 117 -3.63 7.48 13.46
CA TRP A 117 -4.34 6.82 12.35
C TRP A 117 -5.62 6.10 12.81
N GLY A 118 -6.08 6.35 14.04
CA GLY A 118 -7.35 5.84 14.60
C GLY A 118 -7.25 4.69 15.61
N SER A 119 -6.06 4.26 16.04
CA SER A 119 -5.91 3.16 17.02
C SER A 119 -6.13 3.62 18.48
N VAL A 120 -6.66 2.72 19.33
CA VAL A 120 -6.86 2.94 20.80
C VAL A 120 -5.55 3.15 21.56
N ARG A 121 -4.42 2.68 21.02
CA ARG A 121 -3.07 2.81 21.58
C ARG A 121 -2.06 3.10 20.48
N THR A 122 -1.01 3.84 20.82
CA THR A 122 0.18 4.03 19.97
C THR A 122 1.26 3.07 20.44
N THR A 123 1.70 2.14 19.60
CA THR A 123 2.95 1.42 19.82
C THR A 123 4.13 2.37 19.52
N HIS A 124 5.34 2.04 19.98
CA HIS A 124 6.53 2.85 19.68
C HIS A 124 6.72 3.11 18.17
N LEU A 125 6.28 2.15 17.34
CA LEU A 125 6.27 2.20 15.87
C LEU A 125 5.35 3.27 15.28
N GLY A 126 4.25 3.59 15.96
CA GLY A 126 3.28 4.59 15.53
C GLY A 126 3.73 6.05 15.66
N ARG A 127 4.90 6.29 16.28
CA ARG A 127 5.49 7.63 16.46
C ARG A 127 6.48 8.02 15.36
N ALA A 128 6.85 7.10 14.47
CA ALA A 128 7.70 7.44 13.35
C ALA A 128 6.89 8.35 12.40
N ARG A 129 7.35 9.58 12.22
CA ARG A 129 6.83 10.55 11.25
C ARG A 129 7.88 10.81 10.15
N PRO A 130 8.05 9.90 9.17
CA PRO A 130 8.95 10.15 8.05
C PRO A 130 8.34 11.09 7.00
N PHE A 131 7.04 11.39 7.10
CA PHE A 131 6.30 12.04 6.04
C PHE A 131 5.42 13.18 6.54
N ASP A 132 5.51 14.34 5.88
CA ASP A 132 4.44 15.35 5.86
C ASP A 132 3.33 14.87 4.91
N ILE A 133 2.61 13.81 5.30
CA ILE A 133 1.46 13.28 4.56
C ILE A 133 0.18 13.68 5.30
N ALA A 134 -0.80 14.18 4.56
CA ALA A 134 -2.16 14.33 5.07
C ALA A 134 -2.76 12.94 5.28
N LEU A 135 -3.07 12.61 6.53
CA LEU A 135 -3.79 11.39 6.84
C LEU A 135 -5.23 11.49 6.30
N LEU A 136 -5.62 10.51 5.50
CA LEU A 136 -6.98 10.40 4.96
C LEU A 136 -7.79 9.24 5.57
N ASN A 137 -7.31 8.62 6.66
CA ASN A 137 -8.11 7.65 7.40
C ASN A 137 -9.31 8.37 8.03
N THR A 138 -10.50 8.13 7.49
CA THR A 138 -11.78 8.57 8.09
C THR A 138 -12.55 7.34 8.57
N GLY A 139 -12.71 7.19 9.89
CA GLY A 139 -13.53 6.13 10.51
C GLY A 139 -12.90 5.53 11.76
N ASP A 140 -13.74 5.13 12.72
CA ASP A 140 -13.42 4.46 13.98
C ASP A 140 -13.87 2.98 14.00
N THR A 141 -14.31 2.46 12.85
CA THR A 141 -14.71 1.07 12.69
C THR A 141 -13.49 0.14 12.69
N PRO A 142 -13.42 -0.87 13.57
CA PRO A 142 -12.32 -1.83 13.60
C PRO A 142 -12.19 -2.56 12.25
N ASN A 143 -10.97 -2.62 11.71
CA ASN A 143 -10.63 -3.39 10.50
C ASN A 143 -10.30 -4.87 10.79
N PHE A 144 -10.46 -5.30 12.05
CA PHE A 144 -10.32 -6.68 12.50
C PHE A 144 -11.48 -7.02 13.47
N VAL A 145 -12.28 -8.02 13.11
CA VAL A 145 -13.22 -8.68 14.03
C VAL A 145 -12.65 -10.07 14.26
N GLY A 146 -12.19 -10.31 15.49
CA GLY A 146 -11.78 -11.64 15.95
C GLY A 146 -12.96 -12.58 16.13
#